data_AF-A0A2W4Q0M7-F1
#
_entry.id   AF-A0A2W4Q0M7-F1
#
_cell.length_a   1.000
_cell.length_b   1.000
_cell.length_c   1.000
_cell.angle_alpha   90.00
_cell.angle_beta   90.00
_cell.angle_gamma   90.00
#
_symmetry.space_group_name_H-M   'P 1'
#
loop_
_entity.id
_entity.type
_entity.pdbx_description
1 polymer ?
#
loop_
_entity_poly.entity_id
_entity_poly.type
_entity_poly.pdbx_seq_one_letter_code
_entity_poly.pdbx_strand_id
1 'polypeptide(L)'
;MREHAEALKPVVQRLPAYLKLLWALTREPRLSRYQKGLLAIGAAYSLSPVDLVPGFIPVVGQLDDLLVLLTAIRKALDRLPPEVRDRHLAAQGLTLGDLEADLAAVQAALAAAARGAARATGRVLAWGARLAGKTLAWGARHLTGAFGARRTRS
;
A
#
# COMPACT_ATOMS: atom_id res chain seq x y z
N MET A 1 -4.70 6.34 11.77
CA MET A 1 -3.39 6.63 11.15
C MET A 1 -2.25 6.09 12.02
N ARG A 2 -2.17 6.45 13.31
CA ARG A 2 -1.13 5.90 14.23
C ARG A 2 -1.16 4.37 14.38
N GLU A 3 -2.33 3.75 14.49
CA GLU A 3 -2.46 2.29 14.60
C GLU A 3 -1.83 1.51 13.43
N HIS A 4 -1.98 2.00 12.20
CA HIS A 4 -1.42 1.31 11.03
C HIS A 4 0.11 1.43 10.94
N ALA A 5 0.69 2.50 11.50
CA ALA A 5 2.14 2.66 11.55
C ALA A 5 2.78 1.76 12.61
N GLU A 6 2.14 1.60 13.77
CA GLU A 6 2.60 0.67 14.81
C GLU A 6 2.55 -0.79 14.35
N ALA A 7 1.57 -1.15 13.51
CA ALA A 7 1.45 -2.49 12.94
C ALA A 7 2.59 -2.85 11.96
N LEU A 8 3.27 -1.86 11.36
CA LEU A 8 4.38 -2.10 10.44
C LEU A 8 5.73 -2.23 11.15
N LYS A 9 5.83 -1.80 12.41
CA LYS A 9 7.07 -1.85 13.18
C LYS A 9 7.63 -3.28 13.30
N PRO A 10 6.83 -4.33 13.61
CA PRO A 10 7.30 -5.71 13.60
C PRO A 10 7.81 -6.16 12.22
N VAL A 11 7.11 -5.77 11.14
CA VAL A 11 7.49 -6.09 9.76
C VAL A 11 8.89 -5.57 9.45
N VAL A 12 9.14 -4.30 9.80
CA VAL A 12 10.45 -3.66 9.57
C VAL A 12 11.55 -4.30 10.43
N GLN A 13 11.23 -4.68 11.67
CA GLN A 13 12.19 -5.36 12.54
C GLN A 13 12.55 -6.78 12.05
N ARG A 14 11.61 -7.46 11.37
CA ARG A 14 11.79 -8.82 10.85
C ARG A 14 12.35 -8.86 9.43
N LEU A 15 12.41 -7.73 8.72
CA LEU A 15 12.98 -7.63 7.37
C LEU A 15 14.33 -8.36 7.20
N PRO A 16 15.33 -8.18 8.09
CA PRO A 16 16.60 -8.91 7.96
C PRO A 16 16.43 -10.43 8.02
N ALA A 17 15.50 -10.92 8.83
CA ALA A 17 15.17 -12.34 8.93
C ALA A 17 14.47 -12.84 7.66
N TYR A 18 13.55 -12.06 7.09
CA TYR A 18 12.90 -12.39 5.81
C TYR A 18 13.88 -12.43 4.64
N LEU A 19 14.84 -11.50 4.58
CA LEU A 19 15.88 -11.52 3.54
C LEU A 19 16.78 -12.76 3.65
N LYS A 20 17.16 -13.15 4.88
CA LYS A 20 17.90 -14.39 5.12
C LYS A 20 17.08 -15.63 4.76
N LEU A 21 15.79 -15.63 5.10
CA LEU A 21 14.86 -16.70 4.75
C LEU A 21 14.72 -16.84 3.23
N LEU A 22 14.54 -15.73 2.53
CA LEU A 22 14.48 -15.70 1.07
C LEU A 22 15.74 -16.33 0.46
N TRP A 23 16.92 -15.92 0.94
CA TRP A 23 18.20 -16.49 0.51
C TRP A 23 18.34 -17.98 0.84
N ALA A 24 17.85 -18.43 1.99
CA ALA A 24 17.86 -19.85 2.35
C ALA A 24 16.95 -20.66 1.41
N LEU A 25 15.77 -20.14 1.07
CA LEU A 25 14.82 -20.78 0.18
C LEU A 25 15.32 -20.88 -1.27
N THR A 26 16.09 -19.90 -1.79
CA THR A 26 16.64 -20.03 -3.15
C THR A 26 17.59 -21.23 -3.29
N ARG A 27 18.24 -21.63 -2.18
CA ARG A 27 19.16 -22.77 -2.11
C ARG A 27 18.47 -24.10 -1.81
N GLU A 28 17.17 -24.09 -1.50
CA GLU A 28 16.40 -25.30 -1.18
C GLU A 28 16.24 -26.20 -2.41
N PRO A 29 16.74 -27.45 -2.39
CA PRO A 29 16.63 -28.38 -3.54
C PRO A 29 15.19 -28.82 -3.84
N ARG A 30 14.30 -28.82 -2.84
CA ARG A 30 12.89 -29.23 -3.01
C ARG A 30 12.04 -28.23 -3.78
N LEU A 31 12.51 -27.00 -3.98
CA LEU A 31 11.81 -26.00 -4.79
C LEU A 31 12.12 -26.16 -6.28
N SER A 32 11.08 -26.11 -7.10
CA SER A 32 11.19 -26.11 -8.56
C SER A 32 11.88 -24.84 -9.07
N ARG A 33 12.45 -24.90 -10.28
CA ARG A 33 13.08 -23.73 -10.92
C ARG A 33 12.12 -22.55 -11.07
N TYR A 34 10.83 -22.82 -11.29
CA TYR A 34 9.79 -21.78 -11.32
C TYR A 34 9.60 -21.09 -9.97
N GLN A 35 9.59 -21.85 -8.87
CA GLN A 35 9.48 -21.29 -7.52
C GLN A 35 10.73 -20.48 -7.15
N LYS A 36 11.91 -20.96 -7.54
CA LYS A 36 13.16 -20.20 -7.41
C LYS A 36 13.15 -18.94 -8.25
N GLY A 37 12.52 -18.97 -9.43
CA GLY A 37 12.26 -17.79 -10.26
C GLY A 37 11.37 -16.76 -9.56
N LEU A 38 10.29 -17.19 -8.91
CA LEU A 38 9.44 -16.30 -8.11
C LEU A 38 10.19 -15.68 -6.93
N LEU A 39 11.00 -16.47 -6.23
CA LEU A 39 11.87 -15.99 -5.17
C LEU A 39 12.93 -15.01 -5.70
N ALA A 40 13.50 -15.28 -6.88
CA ALA A 40 14.48 -14.42 -7.53
C ALA A 40 13.85 -13.11 -8.01
N ILE A 41 12.61 -13.11 -8.49
CA ILE A 41 11.86 -11.89 -8.83
C ILE A 41 11.58 -11.08 -7.57
N GLY A 42 11.07 -11.72 -6.50
CA GLY A 42 10.87 -11.05 -5.21
C GLY A 42 12.18 -10.51 -4.63
N ALA A 43 13.27 -11.27 -4.73
CA ALA A 43 14.61 -10.87 -4.32
C ALA A 43 15.13 -9.71 -5.15
N ALA A 44 15.08 -9.78 -6.49
CA ALA A 44 15.54 -8.72 -7.39
C ALA A 44 14.75 -7.42 -7.19
N TYR A 45 13.47 -7.54 -6.82
CA TYR A 45 12.63 -6.39 -6.49
C TYR A 45 13.01 -5.77 -5.14
N SER A 46 13.26 -6.58 -4.09
CA SER A 46 13.65 -6.09 -2.76
C SER A 46 15.14 -5.73 -2.60
N LEU A 47 16.03 -6.35 -3.38
CA LEU A 47 17.47 -6.09 -3.43
C LEU A 47 17.84 -5.07 -4.51
N SER A 48 16.86 -4.50 -5.22
CA SER A 48 17.11 -3.27 -5.96
C SER A 48 17.69 -2.28 -4.94
N PRO A 49 18.98 -1.93 -5.06
CA PRO A 49 19.62 -1.09 -4.09
C PRO A 49 18.91 0.25 -4.20
N VAL A 50 18.20 0.60 -3.13
CA VAL A 50 17.92 1.96 -2.68
C VAL A 50 18.58 2.99 -3.58
N ASP A 51 17.90 3.41 -4.64
CA ASP A 51 18.33 4.58 -5.39
C ASP A 51 17.15 5.20 -6.15
N LEU A 52 17.05 6.53 -5.98
CA LEU A 52 16.54 7.48 -6.98
C LEU A 52 15.06 7.91 -7.02
N VAL A 53 14.33 8.04 -5.90
CA VAL A 53 13.26 9.08 -5.84
C VAL A 53 13.13 9.71 -4.45
N PRO A 54 13.85 10.82 -4.16
CA PRO A 54 13.39 11.75 -3.14
C PRO A 54 12.15 12.48 -3.71
N GLY A 55 10.96 12.00 -3.38
CA GLY A 55 9.71 12.57 -3.91
C GLY A 55 8.51 12.33 -3.02
N PHE A 56 8.03 13.42 -2.41
CA PHE A 56 6.77 13.78 -1.73
C PHE A 56 5.59 12.80 -1.46
N ILE A 57 5.60 11.53 -1.87
CA ILE A 57 4.65 10.48 -1.43
C ILE A 57 5.42 9.16 -1.14
N PRO A 58 6.24 9.08 -0.07
CA PRO A 58 7.24 8.00 0.08
C PRO A 58 6.70 6.63 0.50
N VAL A 59 5.50 6.54 1.09
CA VAL A 59 5.12 5.36 1.90
C VAL A 59 4.41 4.26 1.10
N VAL A 60 3.78 4.56 -0.03
CA VAL A 60 2.94 3.58 -0.75
C VAL A 60 3.77 2.64 -1.63
N GLY A 61 4.81 3.13 -2.29
CA GLY A 61 5.67 2.30 -3.16
C GLY A 61 6.39 1.19 -2.39
N GLN A 62 6.91 1.51 -1.20
CA GLN A 62 7.65 0.56 -0.36
C GLN A 62 6.77 -0.54 0.24
N LEU A 63 5.48 -0.27 0.45
CA LEU A 63 4.55 -1.27 0.97
C LEU A 63 4.20 -2.34 -0.08
N ASP A 64 4.20 -1.97 -1.36
CA ASP A 64 3.97 -2.93 -2.45
C ASP A 64 5.16 -3.90 -2.58
N ASP A 65 6.39 -3.39 -2.46
CA ASP A 65 7.61 -4.21 -2.45
C ASP A 65 7.59 -5.25 -1.32
N LEU A 66 7.20 -4.82 -0.12
CA LEU A 66 7.06 -5.70 1.04
C LEU A 66 5.96 -6.74 0.82
N LEU A 67 4.83 -6.35 0.24
CA LEU A 67 3.75 -7.28 -0.07
C LEU A 67 4.22 -8.36 -1.03
N VAL A 68 4.94 -7.98 -2.09
CA VAL A 68 5.51 -8.92 -3.06
C VAL A 68 6.51 -9.86 -2.40
N LEU A 69 7.42 -9.33 -1.57
CA LEU A 69 8.43 -10.12 -0.86
C LEU A 69 7.78 -11.17 0.06
N LEU A 70 6.91 -10.73 0.97
CA LEU A 70 6.25 -11.61 1.94
C LEU A 70 5.36 -12.64 1.23
N THR A 71 4.68 -12.24 0.16
CA THR A 71 3.87 -13.17 -0.66
C THR A 71 4.73 -14.21 -1.37
N ALA A 72 5.89 -13.81 -1.90
CA ALA A 72 6.82 -14.74 -2.57
C ALA A 72 7.37 -15.77 -1.57
N ILE A 73 7.78 -15.32 -0.39
CA ILE A 73 8.23 -16.20 0.71
C ILE A 73 7.09 -17.16 1.09
N ARG A 74 5.87 -16.65 1.32
CA ARG A 74 4.71 -17.49 1.67
C ARG A 74 4.46 -18.57 0.62
N LYS A 75 4.39 -18.18 -0.65
CA LYS A 75 4.16 -19.13 -1.75
C LYS A 75 5.25 -20.17 -1.89
N ALA A 76 6.51 -19.84 -1.58
CA ALA A 76 7.59 -20.82 -1.58
C ALA A 76 7.46 -21.79 -0.40
N LEU A 77 7.15 -21.28 0.80
CA LEU A 77 6.94 -22.08 2.01
C LEU A 77 5.75 -23.04 1.86
N ASP A 78 4.66 -22.63 1.21
CA ASP A 78 3.48 -23.46 0.95
C ASP A 78 3.77 -24.67 0.05
N ARG A 79 4.93 -24.70 -0.62
CA ARG A 79 5.35 -25.79 -1.52
C ARG A 79 6.29 -26.77 -0.86
N LEU A 80 6.72 -26.49 0.36
CA LEU A 80 7.58 -27.35 1.15
C LEU A 80 6.74 -28.20 2.10
N PRO A 81 7.18 -29.44 2.42
CA PRO A 81 6.60 -30.20 3.52
C PRO A 81 6.67 -29.40 4.82
N PRO A 82 5.67 -29.51 5.72
CA PRO A 82 5.60 -28.73 6.96
C PRO A 82 6.89 -28.77 7.77
N GLU A 83 7.55 -29.92 7.86
CA GLU A 83 8.76 -30.11 8.65
C GLU A 83 9.95 -29.30 8.10
N VAL A 84 10.04 -29.20 6.77
CA VAL A 84 11.10 -28.42 6.10
C VAL A 84 10.79 -26.93 6.18
N ARG A 85 9.52 -26.57 5.97
CA ARG A 85 9.04 -25.19 6.10
C ARG A 85 9.34 -24.64 7.49
N ASP A 86 8.95 -25.37 8.53
CA ASP A 86 9.06 -24.94 9.92
C ASP A 86 10.53 -24.89 10.35
N ARG A 87 11.38 -25.79 9.82
CA ARG A 87 12.84 -25.71 9.97
C ARG A 87 13.43 -24.41 9.40
N HIS A 88 13.04 -24.02 8.18
CA HIS A 88 13.53 -22.78 7.56
C HIS A 88 13.08 -21.53 8.32
N LEU A 89 11.83 -21.51 8.79
CA LEU A 89 11.28 -20.42 9.61
C LEU A 89 11.99 -20.33 10.97
N ALA A 90 12.10 -21.45 11.69
CA ALA A 90 12.76 -21.50 13.00
C ALA A 90 14.24 -21.11 12.92
N ALA A 91 14.93 -21.47 11.83
CA ALA A 91 16.32 -21.07 11.60
C ALA A 91 16.53 -19.55 11.52
N GLN A 92 15.47 -18.78 11.24
CA GLN A 92 15.49 -17.32 11.22
C GLN A 92 14.77 -16.69 12.42
N GLY A 93 14.34 -17.49 13.40
CA GLY A 93 13.56 -17.01 14.55
C GLY A 93 12.16 -16.52 14.16
N LEU A 94 11.60 -17.06 13.08
CA LEU A 94 10.28 -16.70 12.57
C LEU A 94 9.30 -17.87 12.75
N THR A 95 8.02 -17.54 12.77
CA THR A 95 6.92 -18.51 12.68
C THR A 95 6.07 -18.23 11.43
N LEU A 96 5.22 -19.18 11.05
CA LEU A 96 4.27 -18.96 9.96
C LEU A 96 3.25 -17.86 10.33
N GLY A 97 2.87 -17.79 11.61
CA GLY A 97 1.97 -16.76 12.14
C GLY A 97 2.58 -15.36 12.07
N ASP A 98 3.89 -15.22 12.26
CA ASP A 98 4.58 -13.93 12.10
C ASP A 98 4.48 -13.44 10.66
N LEU A 99 4.71 -14.32 9.69
CA LEU A 99 4.59 -14.01 8.26
C LEU A 99 3.16 -13.62 7.88
N GLU A 100 2.15 -14.33 8.39
CA GLU A 100 0.75 -14.02 8.15
C GLU A 100 0.33 -12.68 8.76
N ALA A 101 0.75 -12.41 10.00
CA ALA A 101 0.49 -11.13 10.67
C ALA A 101 1.15 -9.96 9.94
N ASP A 102 2.40 -10.14 9.51
CA ASP A 102 3.16 -9.10 8.80
C ASP A 102 2.53 -8.82 7.41
N LEU A 103 2.10 -9.86 6.69
CA LEU A 103 1.39 -9.71 5.42
C LEU A 103 0.05 -8.96 5.59
N ALA A 104 -0.72 -9.32 6.63
CA ALA A 104 -1.97 -8.64 6.96
C ALA A 104 -1.74 -7.16 7.34
N ALA A 105 -0.68 -6.86 8.08
CA ALA A 105 -0.31 -5.50 8.45
C ALA A 105 0.01 -4.64 7.21
N VAL A 106 0.79 -5.19 6.26
CA VAL A 106 1.10 -4.51 5.00
C VAL A 106 -0.16 -4.25 4.16
N GLN A 107 -1.03 -5.25 4.01
CA GLN A 107 -2.30 -5.11 3.30
C GLN A 107 -3.22 -4.07 3.95
N ALA A 108 -3.31 -4.06 5.28
CA ALA A 108 -4.11 -3.10 6.03
C ALA A 108 -3.59 -1.67 5.85
N ALA A 109 -2.26 -1.49 5.85
CA ALA A 109 -1.62 -0.20 5.61
C ALA A 109 -1.90 0.33 4.19
N LEU A 110 -1.76 -0.52 3.16
CA LEU A 110 -2.10 -0.17 1.78
C LEU A 110 -3.57 0.23 1.63
N ALA A 111 -4.48 -0.56 2.22
CA ALA A 111 -5.91 -0.27 2.17
C ALA A 111 -6.24 1.04 2.90
N ALA A 112 -5.57 1.34 4.02
CA ALA A 112 -5.75 2.59 4.74
C ALA A 112 -5.25 3.80 3.93
N ALA A 113 -4.10 3.68 3.26
CA ALA A 113 -3.56 4.70 2.37
C ALA A 113 -4.53 4.98 1.20
N ALA A 114 -5.02 3.93 0.53
CA ALA A 114 -5.98 4.06 -0.57
C ALA A 114 -7.28 4.76 -0.13
N ARG A 115 -7.85 4.36 1.01
CA ARG A 115 -9.02 5.04 1.59
C ARG A 115 -8.75 6.50 1.94
N GLY A 116 -7.56 6.81 2.44
CA GLY A 116 -7.13 8.18 2.73
C GLY A 116 -7.11 9.05 1.48
N ALA A 117 -6.49 8.55 0.41
CA ALA A 117 -6.43 9.22 -0.89
C ALA A 117 -7.82 9.46 -1.48
N ALA A 118 -8.67 8.43 -1.52
CA ALA A 118 -10.04 8.54 -2.03
C ALA A 118 -10.85 9.63 -1.29
N ARG A 119 -10.73 9.71 0.04
CA ARG A 119 -11.39 10.75 0.84
C ARG A 119 -10.84 12.15 0.58
N ALA A 120 -9.53 12.29 0.34
CA ALA A 120 -8.96 13.58 -0.02
C ALA A 120 -9.49 14.07 -1.37
N THR A 121 -9.48 13.20 -2.39
CA THR A 121 -10.05 13.49 -3.71
C THR A 121 -11.54 13.87 -3.62
N GLY A 122 -12.33 13.09 -2.87
CA GLY A 122 -13.75 13.38 -2.65
C GLY A 122 -13.98 14.75 -2.00
N ARG A 123 -13.13 15.16 -1.05
CA ARG A 123 -13.21 16.49 -0.42
C ARG A 123 -12.89 17.62 -1.39
N VAL A 124 -11.89 17.45 -2.26
CA VAL A 124 -11.54 18.45 -3.29
C VAL A 124 -12.68 18.63 -4.28
N LEU A 125 -13.24 17.53 -4.78
CA LEU A 125 -14.40 17.58 -5.69
C LEU A 125 -15.61 18.25 -5.04
N ALA A 126 -15.92 17.89 -3.79
CA ALA A 126 -17.03 18.49 -3.05
C ALA A 126 -16.82 20.00 -2.80
N TRP A 127 -15.59 20.43 -2.53
CA TRP A 127 -15.25 21.84 -2.39
C TRP A 127 -15.42 22.61 -3.72
N GLY A 128 -14.93 22.05 -4.83
CA GLY A 128 -15.10 22.63 -6.16
C GLY A 128 -16.57 22.78 -6.55
N ALA A 129 -17.38 21.74 -6.31
CA ALA A 129 -18.83 21.78 -6.57
C ALA A 129 -19.54 22.86 -5.73
N ARG A 130 -19.14 23.06 -4.47
CA ARG A 130 -19.70 24.11 -3.60
C ARG A 130 -19.37 25.52 -4.10
N LEU A 131 -18.19 25.73 -4.67
CA LEU A 131 -17.83 27.01 -5.26
C LEU A 131 -18.65 27.29 -6.52
N ALA A 132 -18.77 26.31 -7.42
CA ALA A 132 -19.60 26.42 -8.62
C ALA A 132 -21.08 26.69 -8.29
N GLY A 133 -21.62 26.05 -7.25
CA GLY A 133 -22.99 26.34 -6.79
C GLY A 133 -23.17 27.77 -6.27
N LYS A 134 -22.18 28.31 -5.55
CA LYS A 134 -22.21 29.69 -5.04
C LYS A 134 -22.12 30.74 -6.14
N THR A 135 -21.30 30.50 -7.17
CA THR A 135 -21.17 31.44 -8.31
C THR A 135 -22.44 31.46 -9.16
N LEU A 136 -23.03 30.29 -9.43
CA LEU A 136 -24.32 30.19 -10.13
C LEU A 136 -25.44 30.89 -9.34
N ALA A 137 -25.51 30.70 -8.02
CA ALA A 137 -26.49 31.36 -7.17
C ALA A 137 -26.27 32.88 -7.05
N TRP A 138 -25.03 33.36 -7.10
CA TRP A 138 -24.73 34.80 -7.12
C TRP A 138 -25.14 35.45 -8.45
N GLY A 139 -24.83 34.80 -9.59
CA GLY A 139 -25.21 35.28 -10.92
C GLY A 139 -26.72 35.32 -11.15
N ALA A 140 -27.45 34.29 -10.72
CA ALA A 140 -28.91 34.25 -10.81
C ALA A 140 -29.59 35.41 -10.07
N ARG A 141 -29.06 35.80 -8.89
CA ARG A 141 -29.60 36.90 -8.08
C ARG A 141 -29.36 38.29 -8.67
N HIS A 142 -28.28 38.49 -9.43
CA HIS A 142 -27.99 39.79 -10.05
C HIS A 142 -28.71 39.99 -11.38
N LEU A 143 -29.03 38.91 -12.10
CA LEU A 143 -29.78 38.99 -13.36
C LEU A 143 -31.28 39.26 -13.14
N THR A 144 -31.85 38.81 -12.01
CA THR A 144 -33.27 39.07 -11.67
C THR A 144 -33.54 40.51 -11.19
N GLY A 145 -32.52 41.26 -10.78
CA GLY A 145 -32.68 42.65 -10.33
C GLY A 145 -32.77 43.69 -11.47
N ALA A 146 -32.30 43.36 -12.68
CA ALA A 146 -32.15 44.34 -13.76
C ALA A 146 -33.43 44.59 -14.60
N PHE A 147 -34.49 43.79 -14.42
CA PHE A 147 -35.72 43.89 -15.22
C PHE A 147 -36.92 44.55 -14.51
N GLY A 148 -36.80 44.93 -13.23
CA GLY A 148 -37.92 45.48 -12.44
C GLY A 148 -38.15 47.00 -12.53
N ALA A 149 -37.20 47.79 -13.02
CA ALA A 149 -37.22 49.26 -12.86
C ALA A 149 -37.69 50.04 -14.10
N ARG A 150 -38.73 49.56 -14.81
CA ARG A 150 -39.25 50.25 -16.01
C ARG A 150 -40.79 50.20 -16.18
N ARG A 151 -41.55 50.30 -15.09
CA ARG A 151 -42.98 50.64 -15.13
C ARG A 151 -43.35 51.52 -13.94
N THR A 152 -43.22 52.83 -14.12
CA THR A 152 -44.12 53.89 -13.58
C THR A 152 -43.48 55.24 -13.92
N ARG A 153 -43.76 55.76 -15.10
CA ARG A 153 -43.72 57.21 -15.35
C ARG A 153 -44.68 57.52 -16.49
N SER A 154 -45.90 57.86 -16.10
CA SER A 154 -46.92 58.54 -16.89
C SER A 154 -47.44 59.66 -16.03
#